data_AF-A0A5N9AAH6-F1
#
_entry.id   AF-A0A5N9AAH6-F1
#
_cell.length_a   1.000
_cell.length_b   1.000
_cell.length_c   1.000
_cell.angle_alpha   90.00
_cell.angle_beta   90.00
_cell.angle_gamma   90.00
#
_symmetry.space_group_name_H-M   'P 1'
#
loop_
_entity.id
_entity.type
_entity.pdbx_description
1 polymer ?
#
loop_
_entity_poly.entity_id
_entity_poly.type
_entity_poly.pdbx_seq_one_letter_code
_entity_poly.pdbx_strand_id
1 'polypeptide(L)'
;MNKKFILLFIFTLFALLITSCREVTDQPAPPVVFEPTPATKEMVMAGAAPVVEVVIVGNAASGEEWFQNQGCNACHSTGAEKLVGPGQAGVYARAATRAGYSSADDYLEASIRYPGEYLVEGYSNLMPASWEEAENQEIADIIEYLKTLQ
;
A
#
# COMPACT_ATOMS: atom_id res chain seq x y z
N MET A 1 14.32 27.16 -54.16
CA MET A 1 13.97 25.93 -53.43
C MET A 1 13.38 24.93 -54.42
N ASN A 2 14.09 23.83 -54.68
CA ASN A 2 13.80 22.96 -55.82
C ASN A 2 12.55 22.12 -55.54
N LYS A 3 11.48 22.31 -56.32
CA LYS A 3 10.19 21.60 -56.16
C LYS A 3 10.35 20.08 -56.06
N LYS A 4 11.37 19.52 -56.72
CA LYS A 4 11.74 18.09 -56.66
C LYS A 4 12.21 17.66 -55.26
N PHE A 5 12.96 18.51 -54.56
CA PHE A 5 13.46 18.23 -53.20
C PHE A 5 12.33 18.29 -52.17
N ILE A 6 11.38 19.22 -52.33
CA ILE A 6 10.20 19.33 -51.47
C ILE A 6 9.29 18.10 -51.62
N LEU A 7 9.06 17.65 -52.86
CA LEU A 7 8.28 16.43 -53.14
C LEU A 7 8.92 15.17 -52.56
N LEU A 8 10.24 15.06 -52.62
CA LEU A 8 10.97 13.91 -52.09
C LEU A 8 10.93 13.88 -50.56
N PHE A 9 11.03 15.04 -49.91
CA PHE A 9 10.94 15.18 -48.45
C PHE A 9 9.53 14.91 -47.91
N ILE A 10 8.48 15.30 -48.64
CA ILE A 10 7.09 15.00 -48.27
C ILE A 10 6.82 13.50 -48.40
N PHE A 11 7.35 12.85 -49.44
CA PHE A 11 7.15 11.41 -49.64
C PHE A 11 7.85 10.57 -48.56
N THR A 12 9.07 10.95 -48.15
CA THR A 12 9.78 10.28 -47.05
C THR A 12 9.14 10.52 -45.69
N LEU A 13 8.60 11.73 -45.43
CA LEU A 13 7.89 12.02 -44.18
C LEU A 13 6.55 11.25 -44.08
N PHE A 14 5.83 11.11 -45.20
CA PHE A 14 4.58 10.36 -45.25
C PHE A 14 4.81 8.84 -45.08
N ALA A 15 5.93 8.32 -45.60
CA ALA A 15 6.32 6.92 -45.43
C ALA A 15 6.70 6.56 -43.98
N LEU A 16 7.21 7.50 -43.18
CA LEU A 16 7.52 7.26 -41.77
C LEU A 16 6.27 7.23 -40.86
N LEU A 17 5.19 7.92 -41.25
CA LEU A 17 3.96 7.99 -40.45
C LEU A 17 3.15 6.68 -40.50
N ILE A 18 3.20 5.95 -41.62
CA ILE A 18 2.46 4.68 -41.81
C ILE A 18 3.08 3.47 -41.09
N THR A 19 4.31 3.57 -40.57
CA THR A 19 4.97 2.47 -39.84
C THR A 19 4.81 2.52 -38.32
N SER A 20 4.21 3.57 -37.74
CA SER A 20 4.12 3.73 -36.27
C SER A 20 2.89 3.10 -35.61
N CYS A 21 1.86 2.73 -36.39
CA CYS A 21 0.64 2.13 -35.87
C CYS A 21 0.57 0.64 -36.23
N ARG A 22 1.44 -0.18 -35.66
CA ARG A 22 1.23 -1.63 -35.62
C ARG A 22 1.15 -2.07 -34.17
N GLU A 23 -0.05 -1.95 -33.61
CA GLU A 23 -0.39 -2.52 -32.32
C GLU A 23 -0.39 -4.04 -32.44
N VAL A 24 0.54 -4.68 -31.73
CA VAL A 24 0.58 -6.14 -31.59
C VAL A 24 -0.46 -6.49 -30.54
N THR A 25 -1.65 -6.88 -30.98
CA THR A 25 -2.66 -7.42 -30.09
C THR A 25 -2.24 -8.83 -29.68
N ASP A 26 -1.82 -8.99 -28.43
CA ASP A 26 -1.54 -10.30 -27.85
C ASP A 26 -2.85 -11.11 -27.78
N GLN A 27 -2.79 -12.39 -28.14
CA GLN A 27 -3.98 -13.22 -28.14
C GLN A 27 -4.42 -13.46 -26.68
N PRO A 28 -5.72 -13.33 -26.35
CA PRO A 28 -6.19 -13.68 -25.02
C PRO A 28 -5.82 -15.13 -24.73
N ALA A 29 -5.06 -15.35 -23.65
CA ALA A 29 -4.77 -16.70 -23.20
C ALA A 29 -6.10 -17.43 -22.94
N PRO A 30 -6.22 -18.71 -23.34
CA PRO A 30 -7.40 -19.49 -23.01
C PRO A 30 -7.57 -19.52 -21.49
N PRO A 31 -8.81 -19.46 -20.98
CA PRO A 31 -9.06 -19.47 -19.55
C PRO A 31 -8.45 -20.72 -18.94
N VAL A 32 -7.73 -20.55 -17.82
CA VAL A 32 -7.17 -21.67 -17.05
C VAL A 32 -8.35 -22.49 -16.53
N VAL A 33 -8.56 -23.66 -17.13
CA VAL A 33 -9.56 -24.61 -16.67
C VAL A 33 -9.01 -25.26 -15.40
N PHE A 34 -9.56 -24.86 -14.26
CA PHE A 34 -9.29 -25.51 -12.99
C PHE A 34 -9.97 -26.87 -13.00
N GLU A 35 -9.19 -27.92 -13.27
CA GLU A 35 -9.61 -29.30 -13.06
C GLU A 35 -9.19 -29.71 -11.64
N PRO A 36 -10.08 -29.59 -10.62
CA PRO A 36 -9.74 -30.03 -9.28
C PRO A 36 -9.42 -31.52 -9.34
N THR A 37 -8.23 -31.88 -8.84
CA THR A 37 -7.91 -33.28 -8.56
C THR A 37 -8.99 -33.83 -7.64
N PRO A 38 -9.65 -34.95 -7.96
CA PRO A 38 -10.66 -35.51 -7.08
C PRO A 38 -9.97 -35.87 -5.76
N ALA A 39 -10.29 -35.11 -4.71
CA ALA A 39 -9.98 -35.52 -3.36
C ALA A 39 -10.65 -36.87 -3.15
N THR A 40 -9.85 -37.89 -2.81
CA THR A 40 -10.39 -39.12 -2.25
C THR A 40 -11.33 -38.73 -1.13
N LYS A 41 -12.58 -39.18 -1.23
CA LYS A 41 -13.63 -38.97 -0.23
C LYS A 41 -13.23 -39.66 1.07
N GLU A 42 -12.32 -39.06 1.83
CA GLU A 42 -12.25 -39.29 3.26
C GLU A 42 -13.44 -38.59 3.88
N MET A 43 -14.28 -39.39 4.53
CA MET A 43 -15.40 -38.93 5.34
C MET A 43 -14.85 -38.15 6.53
N VAL A 44 -14.63 -36.85 6.36
CA VAL A 44 -14.46 -35.94 7.48
C VAL A 44 -15.84 -35.69 8.08
N MET A 45 -15.98 -36.08 9.34
CA MET A 45 -17.19 -35.95 10.13
C MET A 45 -17.74 -34.51 10.05
N ALA A 46 -19.05 -34.39 9.87
CA ALA A 46 -19.75 -33.12 9.91
C ALA A 46 -19.49 -32.40 11.25
N GLY A 47 -18.97 -31.16 11.21
CA GLY A 47 -19.16 -30.24 12.33
C GLY A 47 -18.03 -29.29 12.75
N ALA A 48 -16.86 -29.24 12.10
CA ALA A 48 -15.87 -28.20 12.37
C ALA A 48 -15.06 -27.88 11.11
N ALA A 49 -15.35 -26.75 10.47
CA ALA A 49 -14.40 -26.17 9.54
C ALA A 49 -13.10 -25.86 10.31
N PRO A 50 -11.92 -26.20 9.78
CA PRO A 50 -10.68 -25.73 10.40
C PRO A 50 -10.71 -24.20 10.41
N VAL A 51 -10.60 -23.60 11.59
CA VAL A 51 -10.33 -22.17 11.73
C VAL A 51 -8.91 -21.96 11.21
N VAL A 52 -8.80 -21.56 9.95
CA VAL A 52 -7.52 -21.11 9.40
C VAL A 52 -7.29 -19.72 9.96
N GLU A 53 -6.49 -19.65 11.02
CA GLU A 53 -6.00 -18.37 11.55
C GLU A 53 -5.01 -17.79 10.54
N VAL A 54 -5.43 -16.75 9.83
CA VAL A 54 -4.56 -15.99 8.95
C VAL A 54 -3.78 -15.01 9.81
N VAL A 55 -2.52 -15.32 10.08
CA VAL A 55 -1.59 -14.41 10.73
C VAL A 55 -1.08 -13.42 9.68
N ILE A 56 -1.40 -12.14 9.85
CA ILE A 56 -0.89 -11.05 9.02
C ILE A 56 0.48 -10.65 9.57
N VAL A 57 1.51 -10.74 8.74
CA VAL A 57 2.88 -10.35 9.09
C VAL A 57 3.24 -9.13 8.24
N GLY A 58 3.60 -8.03 8.91
CA GLY A 58 3.97 -6.78 8.24
C GLY A 58 5.35 -6.84 7.58
N ASN A 59 5.54 -6.00 6.57
CA ASN A 59 6.81 -5.75 5.90
C ASN A 59 7.20 -4.26 6.02
N ALA A 60 8.31 -3.98 6.70
CA ALA A 60 8.78 -2.61 6.92
C ALA A 60 9.09 -1.84 5.63
N ALA A 61 9.54 -2.49 4.56
CA ALA A 61 9.85 -1.81 3.30
C ALA A 61 8.56 -1.39 2.58
N SER A 62 7.55 -2.27 2.57
CA SER A 62 6.20 -1.92 2.09
C SER A 62 5.57 -0.80 2.94
N GLY A 63 5.77 -0.84 4.26
CA GLY A 63 5.32 0.20 5.17
C GLY A 63 6.00 1.55 4.93
N GLU A 64 7.31 1.56 4.62
CA GLU A 64 8.02 2.78 4.26
C GLU A 64 7.46 3.40 2.97
N GLU A 65 7.23 2.58 1.95
CA GLU A 65 6.59 3.03 0.70
C GLU A 65 5.20 3.60 0.97
N TRP A 66 4.40 2.91 1.80
CA TRP A 66 3.07 3.37 2.17
C TRP A 66 3.11 4.70 2.95
N PHE A 67 4.04 4.86 3.91
CA PHE A 67 4.24 6.10 4.66
C PHE A 67 4.49 7.31 3.74
N GLN A 68 5.23 7.09 2.65
CA GLN A 68 5.52 8.14 1.66
C GLN A 68 4.34 8.38 0.73
N ASN A 69 3.72 7.31 0.21
CA ASN A 69 2.65 7.40 -0.79
C ASN A 69 1.35 7.94 -0.21
N GLN A 70 1.08 7.68 1.07
CA GLN A 70 -0.07 8.25 1.79
C GLN A 70 0.18 9.66 2.32
N GLY A 71 1.39 10.21 2.13
CA GLY A 71 1.74 11.57 2.55
C GLY A 71 1.94 11.74 4.05
N CYS A 72 2.17 10.66 4.80
CA CYS A 72 2.44 10.73 6.25
C CYS A 72 3.67 11.61 6.54
N ASN A 73 4.67 11.53 5.68
CA ASN A 73 5.92 12.30 5.73
C ASN A 73 5.73 13.83 5.57
N ALA A 74 4.59 14.29 5.04
CA ALA A 74 4.29 15.72 4.95
C ALA A 74 4.01 16.34 6.33
N CYS A 75 3.54 15.53 7.28
CA CYS A 75 3.12 15.98 8.62
C CYS A 75 3.97 15.38 9.74
N HIS A 76 4.63 14.26 9.51
CA HIS A 76 5.42 13.54 10.51
C HIS A 76 6.87 13.36 10.05
N SER A 77 7.80 13.82 10.88
CA SER A 77 9.22 13.50 10.69
C SER A 77 9.48 12.04 11.05
N THR A 78 10.40 11.38 10.35
CA THR A 78 10.95 10.08 10.78
C THR A 78 11.91 10.22 11.96
N GLY A 79 12.39 11.44 12.24
CA GLY A 79 13.17 11.80 13.42
C GLY A 79 12.30 12.26 14.60
N ALA A 80 12.92 12.91 15.59
CA ALA A 80 12.22 13.43 16.77
C ALA A 80 11.52 14.79 16.54
N GLU A 81 11.86 15.46 15.44
CA GLU A 81 11.40 16.82 15.16
C GLU A 81 9.89 16.90 14.95
N LYS A 82 9.27 17.92 15.54
CA LYS A 82 7.87 18.27 15.28
C LYS A 82 7.76 18.96 13.91
N LEU A 83 6.85 18.49 13.08
CA LEU A 83 6.40 19.21 11.87
C LEU A 83 4.98 19.75 12.15
N VAL A 84 3.97 19.21 11.47
CA VAL A 84 2.57 19.44 11.85
C VAL A 84 2.20 18.51 13.02
N GLY A 85 2.52 17.23 12.87
CA GLY A 85 2.39 16.18 13.88
C GLY A 85 3.69 15.92 14.66
N PRO A 86 3.66 14.98 15.62
CA PRO A 86 4.86 14.54 16.34
C PRO A 86 5.86 13.83 15.43
N GLY A 87 7.14 13.94 15.78
CA GLY A 87 8.19 13.10 15.19
C GLY A 87 8.02 11.63 15.57
N GLN A 88 8.46 10.73 14.69
CA GLN A 88 8.24 9.29 14.79
C GLN A 88 9.45 8.49 15.31
N ALA A 89 10.61 9.11 15.53
CA ALA A 89 11.72 8.49 16.23
C ALA A 89 11.25 7.92 17.58
N GLY A 90 11.37 6.62 17.81
CA GLY A 90 10.96 5.95 19.05
C GLY A 90 9.44 5.88 19.26
N VAL A 91 8.63 6.03 18.21
CA VAL A 91 7.17 6.05 18.31
C VAL A 91 6.60 4.77 18.90
N TYR A 92 7.16 3.61 18.54
CA TYR A 92 6.67 2.33 19.02
C TYR A 92 6.80 2.19 20.55
N ALA A 93 7.95 2.62 21.10
CA ALA A 93 8.16 2.66 22.54
C ALA A 93 7.19 3.63 23.24
N ARG A 94 6.91 4.79 22.63
CA ARG A 94 5.90 5.72 23.16
C ARG A 94 4.50 5.13 23.11
N ALA A 95 4.14 4.45 22.02
CA ALA A 95 2.84 3.81 21.84
C ALA A 95 2.56 2.78 22.96
N ALA A 96 3.56 2.00 23.35
CA ALA A 96 3.45 1.03 24.45
C ALA A 96 3.08 1.63 25.82
N THR A 97 3.27 2.95 26.00
CA THR A 97 2.92 3.65 27.25
C THR A 97 1.50 4.21 27.27
N ARG A 98 0.75 4.09 26.16
CA ARG A 98 -0.57 4.70 26.01
C ARG A 98 -1.64 3.81 26.66
N ALA A 99 -2.38 4.39 27.60
CA ALA A 99 -3.48 3.69 28.27
C ALA A 99 -4.70 3.55 27.34
N GLY A 100 -5.50 2.50 27.56
CA GLY A 100 -6.73 2.25 26.80
C GLY A 100 -6.56 1.31 25.60
N TYR A 101 -5.34 0.86 25.31
CA TYR A 101 -5.01 -0.06 24.23
C TYR A 101 -4.35 -1.32 24.80
N SER A 102 -4.57 -2.47 24.16
CA SER A 102 -4.02 -3.75 24.65
C SER A 102 -2.54 -3.90 24.28
N SER A 103 -2.10 -3.20 23.24
CA SER A 103 -0.74 -3.24 22.73
C SER A 103 -0.32 -1.91 22.07
N ALA A 104 0.97 -1.77 21.77
CA ALA A 104 1.47 -0.66 20.97
C ALA A 104 0.96 -0.72 19.52
N ASP A 105 0.80 -1.92 18.97
CA ASP A 105 0.23 -2.14 17.63
C ASP A 105 -1.22 -1.63 17.58
N ASP A 106 -2.03 -1.97 18.59
CA ASP A 106 -3.43 -1.51 18.73
C ASP A 106 -3.53 0.02 18.74
N TYR A 107 -2.64 0.69 19.51
CA TYR A 107 -2.61 2.15 19.57
C TYR A 107 -2.25 2.77 18.22
N LEU A 108 -1.26 2.20 17.53
CA LEU A 108 -0.81 2.72 16.24
C LEU A 108 -1.87 2.52 15.16
N GLU A 109 -2.49 1.35 15.10
CA GLU A 109 -3.62 1.09 14.20
C GLU A 109 -4.77 2.06 14.47
N ALA A 110 -5.17 2.22 15.73
CA ALA A 110 -6.23 3.15 16.11
C ALA A 110 -5.86 4.61 15.77
N SER A 111 -4.61 5.01 15.96
CA SER A 111 -4.15 6.36 15.60
C SER A 111 -4.21 6.61 14.08
N ILE A 112 -4.02 5.57 13.26
CA ILE A 112 -4.06 5.68 11.80
C ILE A 112 -5.50 5.65 11.27
N ARG A 113 -6.32 4.72 11.75
CA ARG A 113 -7.72 4.57 11.32
C ARG A 113 -8.63 5.63 11.92
N TYR A 114 -8.41 5.97 13.19
CA TYR A 114 -9.26 6.84 14.01
C TYR A 114 -8.45 7.92 14.76
N PRO A 115 -7.71 8.80 14.04
CA PRO A 115 -6.78 9.77 14.64
C PRO A 115 -7.40 10.74 15.67
N GLY A 116 -8.71 10.90 15.67
CA GLY A 116 -9.44 11.74 16.63
C GLY A 116 -9.74 11.06 17.97
N GLU A 117 -9.59 9.75 18.10
CA GLU A 117 -9.92 9.03 19.34
C GLU A 117 -8.86 9.25 20.44
N TYR A 118 -7.59 9.30 20.05
CA TYR A 118 -6.49 9.65 20.94
C TYR A 118 -5.73 10.86 20.42
N LEU A 119 -5.96 12.00 21.06
CA LEU A 119 -5.20 13.22 20.78
C LEU A 119 -4.01 13.34 21.74
N VAL A 120 -2.81 13.30 21.17
CA VAL A 120 -1.57 13.55 21.92
C VAL A 120 -1.56 14.99 22.44
N GLU A 121 -1.20 15.18 23.70
CA GLU A 121 -1.10 16.50 24.32
C GLU A 121 -0.24 17.45 23.48
N GLY A 122 -0.74 18.68 23.26
CA GLY A 122 -0.06 19.70 22.46
C GLY A 122 -0.27 19.60 20.95
N TYR A 123 -1.13 18.69 20.48
CA TYR A 123 -1.52 18.57 19.08
C TYR A 123 -3.03 18.79 18.87
N SER A 124 -3.37 19.37 17.72
CA SER A 124 -4.75 19.53 17.26
C SER A 124 -5.17 18.31 16.43
N ASN A 125 -6.48 18.06 16.36
CA ASN A 125 -7.05 17.01 15.51
C ASN A 125 -6.97 17.40 14.02
N LEU A 126 -5.80 17.21 13.41
CA LEU A 126 -5.50 17.56 12.02
C LEU A 126 -5.08 16.35 11.17
N MET A 127 -4.84 15.19 11.77
CA MET A 127 -4.49 13.98 11.03
C MET A 127 -5.73 13.49 10.26
N PRO A 128 -5.63 13.26 8.93
CA PRO A 128 -6.78 12.84 8.13
C PRO A 128 -7.35 11.48 8.55
N ALA A 129 -8.68 11.34 8.54
CA ALA A 129 -9.37 10.06 8.79
C ALA A 129 -9.60 9.28 7.48
N SER A 130 -8.61 9.24 6.59
CA SER A 130 -8.74 8.65 5.24
C SER A 130 -8.44 7.16 5.18
N TRP A 131 -7.94 6.57 6.27
CA TRP A 131 -7.42 5.20 6.31
C TRP A 131 -8.25 4.25 7.18
N GLU A 132 -9.48 4.63 7.55
CA GLU A 132 -10.41 3.76 8.28
C GLU A 132 -10.59 2.40 7.59
N GLU A 133 -10.65 2.40 6.25
CA GLU A 133 -10.85 1.22 5.40
C GLU A 133 -9.56 0.70 4.75
N ALA A 134 -8.37 1.15 5.22
CA ALA A 134 -7.10 0.64 4.71
C ALA A 134 -6.99 -0.88 4.93
N GLU A 135 -6.36 -1.60 4.01
CA GLU A 135 -6.25 -3.05 4.11
C GLU A 135 -5.44 -3.44 5.36
N ASN A 136 -5.81 -4.55 6.00
CA ASN A 136 -5.10 -4.99 7.21
C ASN A 136 -3.61 -5.26 6.97
N GLN A 137 -3.24 -5.69 5.76
CA GLN A 137 -1.84 -5.87 5.39
C GLN A 137 -1.10 -4.53 5.33
N GLU A 138 -1.71 -3.47 4.79
CA GLU A 138 -1.10 -2.13 4.74
C GLU A 138 -0.88 -1.58 6.15
N ILE A 139 -1.85 -1.78 7.05
CA ILE A 139 -1.71 -1.40 8.47
C ILE A 139 -0.60 -2.19 9.17
N ALA A 140 -0.50 -3.50 8.91
CA ALA A 140 0.59 -4.30 9.46
C ALA A 140 1.95 -3.83 8.94
N ASP A 141 2.05 -3.52 7.65
CA ASP A 141 3.27 -3.04 7.00
C ASP A 141 3.74 -1.70 7.57
N ILE A 142 2.84 -0.72 7.67
CA ILE A 142 3.17 0.60 8.22
C ILE A 142 3.58 0.53 9.70
N ILE A 143 2.91 -0.30 10.50
CA ILE A 143 3.29 -0.51 11.89
C ILE A 143 4.70 -1.12 11.97
N GLU A 144 5.01 -2.08 11.10
CA GLU A 144 6.35 -2.68 11.05
C GLU A 144 7.42 -1.66 10.66
N TYR A 145 7.12 -0.75 9.73
CA TYR A 145 8.01 0.38 9.43
C TYR A 145 8.21 1.30 10.65
N LEU A 146 7.12 1.68 11.34
CA LEU A 146 7.20 2.55 12.52
C LEU A 146 8.02 1.94 13.67
N LYS A 147 8.04 0.61 13.80
CA LYS A 147 8.91 -0.11 14.75
C LYS A 147 10.40 0.10 14.48
N THR A 148 10.79 0.39 13.24
CA THR A 148 12.19 0.63 12.86
C THR A 148 12.68 2.03 13.23
N LEU A 149 11.78 2.97 13.48
CA LEU A 149 12.12 4.37 13.77
C LEU A 149 12.49 4.55 15.24
N GLN A 150 13.73 4.99 15.51
CA GLN A 150 14.30 5.16 16.85
C GLN A 150 14.65 6.62 17.14
#